data_AF-A0A704S2K2-F1
#
_entry.id   AF-A0A704S2K2-F1
#
_cell.length_a   1.000
_cell.length_b   1.000
_cell.length_c   1.000
_cell.angle_alpha   90.00
_cell.angle_beta   90.00
_cell.angle_gamma   90.00
#
_symmetry.space_group_name_H-M   'P 1'
#
loop_
_entity.id
_entity.type
_entity.pdbx_description
1 polymer ?
#
loop_
_entity_poly.entity_id
_entity_poly.type
_entity_poly.pdbx_seq_one_letter_code
_entity_poly.pdbx_strand_id
1 'polypeptide(L)'
;HAAAVLNLVDDGVIEWNDTEVVRALRGTLKHDLRTPNRQQRNGSPLKPHEIAPSARLTRSERLQITRIRVDLAQNGIRPQRWELEALARGATVIYEGERFSYAVKDDWVMFS
;
A
#
# COMPACT_ATOMS: atom_id res chain seq x y z
N HIS A 1 -25.13 -19.25 7.92
CA HIS A 1 -25.09 -20.00 6.65
C HIS A 1 -23.85 -20.92 6.53
N ALA A 2 -22.64 -20.51 6.95
CA ALA A 2 -21.45 -21.37 6.95
C ALA A 2 -21.61 -22.67 7.77
N ALA A 3 -22.27 -22.59 8.94
CA ALA A 3 -22.51 -23.76 9.81
C ALA A 3 -23.33 -24.88 9.15
N ALA A 4 -24.29 -24.53 8.28
CA ALA A 4 -25.10 -25.53 7.58
C ALA A 4 -24.28 -26.31 6.53
N VAL A 5 -23.31 -25.66 5.89
CA VAL A 5 -22.43 -26.30 4.90
C VAL A 5 -21.43 -27.22 5.60
N LEU A 6 -20.88 -26.82 6.76
CA LEU A 6 -19.99 -27.66 7.56
C LEU A 6 -20.71 -28.90 8.10
N ASN A 7 -21.95 -28.76 8.58
CA ASN A 7 -22.74 -29.91 9.05
C ASN A 7 -22.98 -30.95 7.94
N LEU A 8 -23.23 -30.54 6.69
CA LEU A 8 -23.44 -31.46 5.56
C LEU A 8 -22.16 -32.18 5.13
N VAL A 9 -21.01 -31.57 5.38
CA VAL A 9 -19.70 -32.18 5.12
C VAL A 9 -19.33 -33.15 6.25
N ASP A 10 -19.65 -32.82 7.51
CA ASP A 10 -19.48 -33.70 8.67
C ASP A 10 -20.42 -34.91 8.64
N ASP A 11 -21.65 -34.74 8.13
CA ASP A 11 -22.61 -35.83 7.89
C ASP A 11 -22.23 -36.72 6.68
N GLY A 12 -21.12 -36.42 5.98
CA GLY A 12 -20.60 -37.21 4.85
C GLY A 12 -21.46 -37.12 3.58
N VAL A 13 -22.44 -36.21 3.55
CA VAL A 13 -23.35 -36.01 2.42
C VAL A 13 -22.63 -35.31 1.26
N ILE A 14 -21.57 -34.57 1.56
CA ILE A 14 -20.84 -33.74 0.61
C ILE A 14 -19.33 -33.92 0.79
N GLU A 15 -18.61 -34.17 -0.30
CA GLU A 15 -17.16 -34.36 -0.29
C GLU A 15 -16.41 -33.03 -0.27
N TRP A 16 -15.34 -32.93 0.53
CA TRP A 16 -14.46 -31.76 0.63
C TRP A 16 -13.83 -31.31 -0.71
N ASN A 17 -13.81 -32.21 -1.71
CA ASN A 17 -13.16 -31.99 -2.99
C ASN A 17 -14.09 -31.39 -4.06
N ASP A 18 -15.37 -31.21 -3.76
CA ASP A 18 -16.30 -30.56 -4.68
C ASP A 18 -16.00 -29.06 -4.77
N THR A 19 -15.79 -28.59 -6.00
CA THR A 19 -15.47 -27.20 -6.31
C THR A 19 -16.57 -26.23 -5.88
N GLU A 20 -17.84 -26.65 -5.94
CA GLU A 20 -18.97 -25.80 -5.53
C GLU A 20 -18.99 -25.59 -4.02
N VAL A 21 -18.56 -26.58 -3.25
CA VAL A 21 -18.48 -26.56 -1.78
C VAL A 21 -17.34 -25.68 -1.33
N VAL A 22 -16.16 -25.83 -1.95
CA VAL A 22 -15.00 -24.97 -1.72
C VAL A 22 -15.34 -23.51 -2.09
N ARG A 23 -16.11 -23.29 -3.17
CA ARG A 23 -16.55 -21.96 -3.59
C ARG A 23 -17.52 -21.34 -2.59
N ALA A 24 -18.52 -22.09 -2.14
CA ALA A 24 -19.49 -21.64 -1.13
C ALA A 24 -18.79 -21.31 0.19
N LEU A 25 -17.90 -22.19 0.67
CA LEU A 25 -17.13 -21.96 1.89
C LEU A 25 -16.23 -20.72 1.78
N ARG A 26 -15.48 -20.59 0.68
CA ARG A 26 -14.66 -19.39 0.42
C ARG A 26 -15.49 -18.11 0.36
N GLY A 27 -16.70 -18.17 -0.19
CA GLY A 27 -17.65 -17.06 -0.20
C GLY A 27 -18.02 -16.66 1.23
N THR A 28 -18.40 -17.63 2.06
CA THR A 28 -18.77 -17.37 3.46
C THR A 28 -17.61 -16.80 4.28
N LEU A 29 -16.41 -17.39 4.18
CA LEU A 29 -15.21 -16.91 4.88
C LEU A 29 -14.85 -15.47 4.46
N LYS A 30 -15.00 -15.13 3.17
CA LYS A 30 -14.76 -13.77 2.69
C LYS A 30 -15.76 -12.74 3.23
N HIS A 31 -16.99 -13.15 3.54
CA HIS A 31 -17.99 -12.27 4.14
C HIS A 31 -17.72 -12.02 5.63
N ASP A 32 -17.15 -12.99 6.34
CA ASP A 32 -16.81 -12.87 7.77
C ASP A 32 -15.43 -12.20 8.00
N LEU A 33 -14.58 -12.14 6.98
CA LEU A 33 -13.28 -11.45 7.07
C LEU A 33 -13.44 -9.93 6.91
N ARG A 34 -12.90 -9.18 7.88
CA ARG A 34 -12.75 -7.73 7.80
C ARG A 34 -11.83 -7.40 6.61
N THR A 35 -12.41 -6.88 5.53
CA THR A 35 -11.62 -6.46 4.37
C THR A 35 -10.59 -5.41 4.79
N PRO A 36 -9.32 -5.51 4.34
CA PRO A 36 -8.30 -4.53 4.69
C PRO A 36 -8.77 -3.14 4.25
N ASN A 37 -8.52 -2.15 5.09
CA ASN A 37 -8.93 -0.76 4.87
C ASN A 37 -8.43 -0.30 3.49
N ARG A 38 -9.22 0.50 2.77
CA ARG A 38 -8.82 1.07 1.47
C ARG A 38 -7.48 1.82 1.57
N GLN A 39 -7.15 2.35 2.74
CA GLN A 39 -5.85 2.97 3.06
C GLN A 39 -4.67 1.98 3.14
N GLN A 40 -4.94 0.67 3.29
CA GLN A 40 -3.95 -0.42 3.31
C GLN A 40 -3.77 -1.08 1.92
N ARG A 41 -4.43 -0.58 0.87
CA ARG A 41 -4.32 -1.12 -0.50
C ARG A 41 -3.20 -0.44 -1.28
N ASN A 42 -2.46 -1.24 -2.06
CA ASN A 42 -1.31 -0.82 -2.86
C ASN A 42 -1.60 0.33 -3.83
N GLY A 43 -0.66 1.29 -3.88
CA GLY A 43 -0.70 2.54 -4.64
C GLY A 43 -0.57 2.37 -6.16
N SER A 44 -1.64 1.89 -6.79
CA SER A 44 -1.86 2.17 -8.21
C SER A 44 -1.92 3.70 -8.42
N PRO A 45 -1.27 4.27 -9.45
CA PRO A 45 -1.32 5.71 -9.70
C PRO A 45 -2.77 6.15 -9.84
N LEU A 46 -3.25 6.94 -8.87
CA LEU A 46 -4.56 7.56 -8.93
C LEU A 46 -4.64 8.43 -10.18
N LYS A 47 -5.81 8.50 -10.82
CA LYS A 47 -5.98 9.41 -11.96
C LYS A 47 -5.67 10.83 -11.49
N PRO A 48 -5.06 11.72 -12.31
CA PRO A 48 -4.62 13.05 -11.86
C PRO A 48 -5.72 13.93 -11.20
N HIS A 49 -6.99 13.66 -11.50
CA HIS A 49 -8.15 14.33 -10.90
C HIS A 49 -8.63 13.70 -9.57
N GLU A 50 -8.22 12.47 -9.26
CA GLU A 50 -8.52 11.80 -7.99
C GLU A 50 -7.52 12.20 -6.89
N ILE A 51 -6.35 12.73 -7.27
CA ILE A 51 -5.38 13.28 -6.33
C ILE A 51 -5.79 14.71 -5.98
N ALA A 52 -6.20 14.91 -4.72
CA ALA A 52 -6.46 16.23 -4.18
C ALA A 52 -5.29 17.18 -4.47
N PRO A 53 -5.52 18.48 -4.76
CA PRO A 53 -4.45 19.42 -5.08
C PRO A 53 -3.29 19.42 -4.06
N SER A 54 -3.58 19.25 -2.77
CA SER A 54 -2.61 19.16 -1.68
C SER A 54 -1.75 17.88 -1.69
N ALA A 55 -2.24 16.81 -2.28
CA ALA A 55 -1.51 15.55 -2.40
C ALA A 55 -0.61 15.50 -3.65
N ARG A 56 -0.70 16.49 -4.54
CA ARG A 56 0.15 16.57 -5.73
C ARG A 56 1.55 17.01 -5.34
N LEU A 57 2.55 16.34 -5.90
CA LEU A 57 3.94 16.74 -5.70
C LEU A 57 4.26 18.02 -6.48
N THR A 58 4.96 18.95 -5.81
CA THR A 58 5.53 20.16 -6.41
C THR A 58 6.65 19.82 -7.39
N ARG A 59 7.11 20.80 -8.17
CA ARG A 59 8.22 20.60 -9.11
C ARG A 59 9.53 20.26 -8.39
N SER A 60 9.81 20.92 -7.26
CA SER A 60 11.01 20.69 -6.45
C SER A 60 10.98 19.29 -5.82
N GLU A 61 9.85 18.89 -5.24
CA GLU A 61 9.65 17.53 -4.69
C GLU A 61 9.85 16.45 -5.76
N ARG A 62 9.29 16.62 -6.96
CA ARG A 62 9.48 15.68 -8.09
C ARG A 62 10.93 15.55 -8.50
N LEU A 63 11.69 16.65 -8.50
CA LEU A 63 13.12 16.63 -8.81
C LEU A 63 13.93 15.94 -7.71
N GLN A 64 13.52 16.13 -6.45
CA GLN A 64 14.15 15.52 -5.29
C GLN A 64 13.96 14.00 -5.27
N ILE A 65 12.79 13.49 -5.70
CA ILE A 65 12.52 12.04 -5.81
C ILE A 65 13.59 11.31 -6.63
N THR A 66 14.02 11.86 -7.76
CA THR A 66 15.04 11.22 -8.60
C THR A 66 16.37 11.12 -7.87
N ARG A 67 16.76 12.15 -7.12
CA ARG A 67 18.00 12.16 -6.33
C ARG A 67 17.93 11.14 -5.19
N ILE A 68 16.83 11.13 -4.43
CA ILE A 68 16.57 10.17 -3.35
C ILE A 68 16.63 8.74 -3.89
N ARG A 69 16.00 8.47 -5.05
CA ARG A 69 15.99 7.14 -5.64
C ARG A 69 17.40 6.64 -5.99
N VAL A 70 18.26 7.50 -6.53
CA VAL A 70 19.64 7.14 -6.86
C VAL A 70 20.43 6.83 -5.59
N ASP A 71 20.32 7.69 -4.58
CA ASP A 71 21.00 7.52 -3.29
C ASP A 71 20.57 6.22 -2.56
N LEU A 72 19.26 5.96 -2.49
CA LEU A 72 18.75 4.70 -1.93
C LEU A 72 19.22 3.48 -2.72
N ALA A 73 19.28 3.56 -4.06
CA ALA A 73 19.79 2.47 -4.88
C ALA A 73 21.30 2.22 -4.67
N GLN A 74 22.09 3.25 -4.37
CA GLN A 74 23.50 3.09 -3.98
C GLN A 74 23.65 2.36 -2.64
N ASN A 75 22.69 2.54 -1.74
CA ASN A 75 22.57 1.78 -0.50
C ASN A 75 21.92 0.38 -0.70
N GLY A 76 21.66 -0.03 -1.94
CA GLY A 76 21.03 -1.32 -2.27
C GLY A 76 19.51 -1.37 -1.99
N ILE A 77 18.91 -0.26 -1.61
CA ILE A 77 17.48 -0.16 -1.26
C ILE A 77 16.66 0.06 -2.53
N ARG A 78 15.56 -0.70 -2.68
CA ARG A 78 14.58 -0.52 -3.74
C ARG A 78 13.32 0.13 -3.17
N PRO A 79 13.22 1.47 -3.18
CA PRO A 79 12.13 2.16 -2.51
C PRO A 79 10.82 2.05 -3.27
N GLN A 80 9.74 1.91 -2.51
CA GLN A 80 8.37 1.99 -2.98
C GLN A 80 8.00 3.44 -3.30
N ARG A 81 6.92 3.60 -4.07
CA ARG A 81 6.47 4.92 -4.51
C ARG A 81 6.12 5.84 -3.34
N TRP A 82 5.37 5.34 -2.37
CA TRP A 82 4.95 6.13 -1.21
C TRP A 82 6.15 6.54 -0.33
N GLU A 83 7.18 5.70 -0.25
CA GLU A 83 8.41 5.98 0.52
C GLU A 83 9.18 7.16 -0.10
N LEU A 84 9.32 7.18 -1.43
CA LEU A 84 9.93 8.29 -2.15
C LEU A 84 9.16 9.61 -1.95
N GLU A 85 7.83 9.54 -1.97
CA GLU A 85 6.97 10.71 -1.77
C GLU A 85 7.01 11.21 -0.33
N ALA A 86 7.07 10.30 0.65
CA ALA A 86 7.25 10.65 2.05
C ALA A 86 8.60 11.33 2.29
N LEU A 87 9.69 10.74 1.77
CA LEU A 87 11.04 11.28 1.91
C LEU A 87 11.20 12.63 1.21
N ALA A 88 10.62 12.81 0.02
CA ALA A 88 10.64 14.09 -0.69
C ALA A 88 9.89 15.20 0.05
N ARG A 89 8.91 14.85 0.88
CA ARG A 89 8.18 15.78 1.77
C ARG A 89 8.85 16.00 3.12
N GLY A 90 10.02 15.39 3.35
CA GLY A 90 10.77 15.54 4.60
C GLY A 90 10.38 14.56 5.71
N ALA A 91 9.56 13.54 5.40
CA ALA A 91 9.33 12.47 6.36
C ALA A 91 10.61 11.62 6.53
N THR A 92 10.63 10.82 7.59
CA THR A 92 11.68 9.82 7.84
C THR A 92 11.14 8.44 7.53
N VAL A 93 11.89 7.65 6.76
CA VAL A 93 11.58 6.24 6.48
C VAL A 93 12.68 5.37 7.06
N ILE A 94 12.30 4.22 7.62
CA ILE A 94 13.24 3.27 8.22
C ILE A 94 13.34 2.07 7.28
N TYR A 95 14.56 1.75 6.84
CA TYR A 95 14.87 0.55 6.07
C TYR A 95 15.82 -0.32 6.88
N GLU A 96 15.46 -1.58 7.14
CA GLU A 96 16.33 -2.55 7.84
C GLU A 96 16.93 -2.03 9.16
N GLY A 97 16.24 -1.10 9.84
CA GLY A 97 16.69 -0.47 11.10
C GLY A 97 17.42 0.85 10.94
N GLU A 98 17.82 1.24 9.73
CA GLU A 98 18.46 2.52 9.43
C GLU A 98 17.46 3.60 9.04
N ARG A 99 17.65 4.82 9.56
CA ARG A 99 16.74 5.95 9.34
C ARG A 99 17.24 6.82 8.22
N PHE A 100 16.39 7.08 7.24
CA PHE A 100 16.66 7.95 6.11
C PHE A 100 15.74 9.17 6.17
N SER A 101 16.33 10.36 6.10
CA SER A 101 15.63 11.64 5.99
C SER A 101 16.37 12.54 5.02
N TYR A 102 15.62 13.36 4.29
CA TYR A 102 16.18 14.30 3.33
C TYR A 102 15.64 15.69 3.60
N ALA A 103 16.51 16.69 3.55
CA ALA A 103 16.10 18.07 3.72
C ALA A 103 15.12 18.45 2.60
N VAL A 104 13.96 18.99 2.97
CA VAL A 104 13.02 19.56 2.01
C VAL A 104 13.68 20.82 1.46
N LYS A 105 13.78 20.91 0.13
CA LYS A 105 14.14 22.18 -0.51
C LYS A 105 12.95 23.11 -0.37
N ASP A 106 12.95 23.86 0.72
CA ASP A 106 11.97 24.89 0.96
C ASP A 106 12.40 26.15 0.20
N ASP A 107 11.70 26.48 -0.87
CA ASP A 107 11.99 27.66 -1.70
C ASP A 107 11.54 28.98 -1.02
N TRP A 108 11.23 28.97 0.29
CA TRP A 108 10.73 30.11 1.07
C TRP A 108 11.75 31.20 1.38
N VAL A 109 12.96 31.14 0.80
CA VAL A 109 14.05 32.11 1.03
C VAL A 109 13.77 33.49 0.39
N MET A 110 12.60 33.71 -0.24
CA MET A 110 12.31 34.90 -1.04
C MET A 110 11.52 36.02 -0.32
N PHE A 111 11.30 35.94 0.99
CA PHE A 111 10.62 37.00 1.76
C PHE A 111 11.48 37.52 2.92
N SER A 112 12.64 38.09 2.62
CA SER A 112 13.45 38.85 3.58
C SER A 112 13.70 40.26 3.04
#